data_AF-A0A554RQG3-F1
#
_entry.id   AF-A0A554RQG3-F1
#
_cell.length_a   1.000
_cell.length_b   1.000
_cell.length_c   1.000
_cell.angle_alpha   90.00
_cell.angle_beta   90.00
_cell.angle_gamma   90.00
#
_symmetry.space_group_name_H-M   'P 1'
#
loop_
_entity.id
_entity.type
_entity.pdbx_description
1 polymer ?
#
loop_
_entity_poly.entity_id
_entity_poly.type
_entity_poly.pdbx_seq_one_letter_code
_entity_poly.pdbx_strand_id
1 'polypeptide(L)'
;MLTRPRLALVAAAGLLATGLAFAHAREFDVKGGELRPALDAYIAQSGVQLIYKMEDVKDLSTRGIRGKIAADAALERLLDGTRLRVRRGQDGAMVLIAPARSPAAARSEPPPRVE
;
A
#
# COMPACT_ATOMS: atom_id res chain seq x y z
N MET A 1 54.75 43.04 -19.40
CA MET A 1 54.84 41.95 -18.41
C MET A 1 53.64 41.03 -18.62
N LEU A 2 53.86 39.89 -19.28
CA LEU A 2 52.81 38.95 -19.70
C LEU A 2 52.92 37.69 -18.83
N THR A 3 52.02 37.50 -17.86
CA THR A 3 52.06 36.36 -16.92
C THR A 3 50.82 35.49 -17.07
N ARG A 4 50.97 34.51 -17.97
CA ARG A 4 50.46 33.15 -18.12
C ARG A 4 49.10 32.73 -17.47
N PRO A 5 48.21 32.08 -18.24
CA PRO A 5 46.96 31.52 -17.75
C PRO A 5 47.20 30.18 -17.03
N ARG A 6 46.49 29.95 -15.91
CA ARG A 6 46.42 28.63 -15.28
C ARG A 6 45.07 28.01 -15.62
N LEU A 7 45.07 27.11 -16.59
CA LEU A 7 44.06 26.06 -16.67
C LEU A 7 44.25 25.15 -15.46
N ALA A 8 43.21 25.05 -14.63
CA ALA A 8 43.04 23.94 -13.72
C ALA A 8 41.61 23.41 -13.89
N LEU A 9 41.54 22.33 -14.64
CA LEU A 9 40.44 21.38 -14.76
C LEU A 9 40.01 20.92 -13.34
N VAL A 10 38.75 21.15 -12.96
CA VAL A 10 38.12 20.37 -11.88
C VAL A 10 36.90 19.69 -12.45
N ALA A 11 36.97 18.36 -12.41
CA ALA A 11 36.06 17.42 -13.02
C ALA A 11 34.64 17.49 -12.42
N ALA A 12 33.67 17.24 -13.29
CA ALA A 12 32.28 17.02 -12.95
C ALA A 12 32.13 15.82 -12.01
N ALA A 13 31.39 16.01 -10.92
CA ALA A 13 30.77 14.92 -10.17
C ALA A 13 29.28 15.29 -10.02
N GLY A 14 28.50 14.98 -11.05
CA GLY A 14 27.06 14.99 -10.99
C GLY A 14 26.60 13.88 -10.05
N LEU A 15 26.34 14.23 -8.79
CA LEU A 15 25.67 13.34 -7.87
C LEU A 15 24.16 13.47 -8.10
N LEU A 16 23.66 12.76 -9.11
CA LEU A 16 22.24 12.45 -9.20
C LEU A 16 21.91 11.51 -8.04
N ALA A 17 21.56 12.08 -6.89
CA ALA A 17 20.92 11.35 -5.81
C ALA A 17 19.49 11.03 -6.25
N THR A 18 19.33 9.98 -7.05
CA THR A 18 18.03 9.33 -7.24
C THR A 18 17.61 8.80 -5.87
N GLY A 19 16.68 9.51 -5.24
CA GLY A 19 16.14 9.14 -3.94
C GLY A 19 15.50 7.76 -3.99
N LEU A 20 16.24 6.75 -3.53
CA LEU A 20 15.64 5.51 -3.08
C LEU A 20 14.73 5.88 -1.91
N ALA A 21 13.42 5.79 -2.11
CA ALA A 21 12.46 5.86 -1.02
C ALA A 21 12.71 4.66 -0.10
N PHE A 22 13.62 4.82 0.85
CA PHE A 22 13.84 3.82 1.89
C PHE A 22 12.54 3.71 2.69
N ALA A 23 11.88 2.55 2.60
CA ALA A 23 10.72 2.24 3.40
C ALA A 23 11.16 2.12 4.86
N HIS A 24 11.16 3.24 5.58
CA HIS A 24 11.60 3.30 6.97
C HIS A 24 10.63 2.51 7.86
N ALA A 25 11.18 1.57 8.64
CA ALA A 25 10.43 0.86 9.65
C ALA A 25 9.96 1.85 10.73
N ARG A 26 8.67 1.79 11.07
CA ARG A 26 8.03 2.66 12.06
C ARG A 26 7.32 1.80 13.10
N GLU A 27 7.11 2.34 14.30
CA GLU A 27 6.34 1.62 15.31
C GLU A 27 4.86 1.63 14.94
N PHE A 28 4.28 0.44 14.91
CA PHE A 28 2.85 0.26 14.76
C PHE A 28 2.27 -0.42 15.99
N ASP A 29 1.11 0.06 16.44
CA ASP A 29 0.24 -0.62 17.41
C ASP A 29 -1.20 -0.47 16.93
N VAL A 30 -1.66 -1.49 16.20
CA VAL A 30 -3.02 -1.57 15.65
C VAL A 30 -3.69 -2.79 16.24
N LYS A 31 -4.78 -2.58 16.97
CA LYS A 31 -5.53 -3.66 17.61
C LYS A 31 -6.23 -4.52 16.54
N GLY A 32 -6.33 -5.82 16.83
CA GLY A 32 -7.18 -6.72 16.05
C GLY A 32 -8.67 -6.42 16.26
N GLY A 33 -9.49 -6.89 15.32
CA GLY A 33 -10.93 -6.65 15.26
C GLY A 33 -11.37 -6.21 13.87
N GLU A 34 -12.39 -5.36 13.82
CA GLU A 34 -12.91 -4.78 12.58
C GLU A 34 -11.80 -4.13 11.74
N LEU A 35 -11.78 -4.43 10.44
CA LEU A 35 -10.70 -3.99 9.56
C LEU A 35 -10.68 -2.47 9.37
N ARG A 36 -11.85 -1.84 9.26
CA ARG A 36 -11.97 -0.38 9.05
C ARG A 36 -11.25 0.46 10.13
N PRO A 37 -11.57 0.34 11.43
CA PRO A 37 -10.86 1.11 12.46
C PRO A 37 -9.37 0.76 12.54
N ALA A 38 -8.98 -0.47 12.18
CA ALA A 38 -7.57 -0.85 12.09
C ALA A 38 -6.85 -0.15 10.93
N LEU A 39 -7.48 -0.03 9.76
CA LEU A 39 -6.95 0.75 8.63
C LEU A 39 -6.84 2.23 8.97
N ASP A 40 -7.83 2.80 9.66
CA ASP A 40 -7.79 4.21 10.09
C ASP A 40 -6.62 4.46 11.07
N ALA A 41 -6.39 3.55 12.02
CA ALA A 41 -5.24 3.62 12.92
C ALA A 41 -3.91 3.48 12.17
N TYR A 42 -3.83 2.59 11.19
CA TYR A 42 -2.66 2.44 10.32
C TYR A 42 -2.36 3.71 9.52
N ILE A 43 -3.37 4.33 8.92
CA ILE A 43 -3.23 5.60 8.16
C ILE A 43 -2.68 6.69 9.09
N ALA A 44 -3.23 6.81 10.30
CA ALA A 44 -2.77 7.80 11.28
C ALA A 44 -1.31 7.59 11.72
N GLN A 45 -0.86 6.34 11.90
CA GLN A 45 0.51 6.03 12.34
C GLN A 45 1.54 6.05 11.20
N SER A 46 1.14 5.65 9.99
CA SER A 46 2.04 5.58 8.82
C SER A 46 2.15 6.92 8.08
N GLY A 47 1.10 7.74 8.10
CA GLY A 47 0.98 8.96 7.30
C GLY A 47 0.79 8.72 5.81
N VAL A 48 0.48 7.48 5.38
CA VAL A 48 0.22 7.18 3.97
C VAL A 48 -1.21 7.54 3.61
N GLN A 49 -1.40 7.99 2.38
CA GLN A 49 -2.74 8.18 1.83
C GLN A 49 -3.28 6.83 1.36
N LEU A 50 -4.37 6.37 1.99
CA LEU A 50 -5.04 5.11 1.68
C LEU A 50 -6.45 5.37 1.16
N ILE A 51 -6.77 4.84 -0.01
CA ILE A 51 -8.08 4.97 -0.65
C ILE A 51 -8.71 3.58 -0.70
N TYR A 52 -9.91 3.45 -0.16
CA TYR A 52 -10.67 2.20 -0.16
C TYR A 52 -12.17 2.49 -0.19
N LYS A 53 -12.97 1.51 -0.64
CA LYS A 53 -14.43 1.60 -0.55
C LYS A 53 -14.90 1.02 0.78
N MET A 54 -15.86 1.70 1.42
CA MET A 54 -16.40 1.25 2.70
C MET A 54 -17.07 -0.13 2.62
N GLU A 55 -17.74 -0.42 1.49
CA GLU A 55 -18.38 -1.71 1.25
C GLU A 55 -17.39 -2.89 1.16
N ASP A 56 -16.17 -2.65 0.68
CA ASP A 56 -15.15 -3.69 0.47
C ASP A 56 -14.49 -4.11 1.78
N VAL A 57 -14.43 -3.21 2.76
CA VAL A 57 -13.84 -3.45 4.09
C VAL A 57 -14.89 -3.82 5.15
N LYS A 58 -16.17 -3.67 4.82
CA LYS A 58 -17.28 -3.99 5.72
C LYS A 58 -17.28 -5.49 6.02
N ASP A 59 -17.54 -5.84 7.28
CA ASP A 59 -17.61 -7.22 7.77
C ASP A 59 -16.28 -8.01 7.64
N LEU A 60 -15.16 -7.32 7.35
CA LEU A 60 -13.82 -7.90 7.39
C LEU A 60 -13.14 -7.60 8.72
N SER A 61 -12.29 -8.53 9.16
CA SER A 61 -11.53 -8.40 10.39
C SER A 61 -10.05 -8.67 10.14
N THR A 62 -9.22 -8.11 11.02
CA THR A 62 -7.77 -8.30 11.04
C THR A 62 -7.31 -8.78 12.41
N ARG A 63 -6.18 -9.49 12.44
CA ARG A 63 -5.51 -9.85 13.70
C ARG A 63 -4.79 -8.65 14.34
N GLY A 64 -4.72 -7.53 13.63
CA GLY A 64 -3.94 -6.36 14.04
C GLY A 64 -2.45 -6.57 13.81
N ILE A 65 -1.67 -5.53 14.11
CA ILE A 65 -0.22 -5.55 13.98
C ILE A 65 0.41 -4.81 15.16
N ARG A 66 1.58 -5.28 15.60
CA ARG A 66 2.39 -4.58 16.59
C ARG A 66 3.88 -4.72 16.28
N GLY A 67 4.63 -3.65 16.48
CA GLY A 67 6.09 -3.63 16.43
C GLY A 67 6.65 -2.71 15.34
N LYS A 68 7.97 -2.76 15.16
CA LYS A 68 8.70 -1.97 14.16
C LYS A 68 8.65 -2.66 12.79
N ILE A 69 7.90 -2.09 11.86
CA ILE A 69 7.73 -2.64 10.51
C ILE A 69 7.60 -1.50 9.48
N ALA A 70 7.98 -1.75 8.24
CA ALA A 70 7.76 -0.79 7.15
C ALA A 70 6.26 -0.64 6.85
N ALA A 71 5.82 0.56 6.47
CA ALA A 71 4.39 0.85 6.25
C ALA A 71 3.74 -0.11 5.25
N ASP A 72 4.37 -0.34 4.08
CA ASP A 72 3.88 -1.27 3.07
C ASP A 72 3.70 -2.70 3.63
N ALA A 73 4.67 -3.17 4.40
CA ALA A 73 4.61 -4.50 5.02
C ALA A 73 3.60 -4.57 6.18
N ALA A 74 3.37 -3.46 6.89
CA ALA A 74 2.31 -3.35 7.90
C ALA A 74 0.93 -3.48 7.26
N LEU A 75 0.69 -2.80 6.13
CA LEU A 75 -0.58 -2.88 5.42
C LEU A 75 -0.83 -4.30 4.90
N GLU A 76 0.17 -4.93 4.29
CA GLU A 76 0.09 -6.34 3.86
C GLU A 76 -0.33 -7.26 5.01
N ARG A 77 0.28 -7.10 6.20
CA ARG A 77 -0.08 -7.89 7.39
C ARG A 77 -1.47 -7.60 7.92
N LEU A 78 -1.93 -6.34 7.87
CA LEU A 78 -3.30 -5.99 8.26
C LEU A 78 -4.33 -6.64 7.35
N LEU A 79 -4.01 -6.81 6.07
CA LEU A 79 -4.86 -7.43 5.07
C LEU A 79 -4.71 -8.95 4.99
N ASP A 80 -3.83 -9.55 5.79
CA ASP A 80 -3.66 -11.01 5.86
C ASP A 80 -4.99 -11.70 6.22
N GLY A 81 -5.34 -12.74 5.47
CA GLY A 81 -6.62 -13.44 5.61
C GLY A 81 -7.82 -12.72 4.98
N THR A 82 -7.63 -11.52 4.42
CA THR A 82 -8.67 -10.85 3.64
C THR A 82 -8.52 -11.15 2.14
N ARG A 83 -9.58 -10.85 1.38
CA ARG A 83 -9.52 -10.93 -0.09
C ARG A 83 -9.00 -9.65 -0.74
N LEU A 84 -8.70 -8.62 0.04
CA LEU A 84 -8.28 -7.32 -0.47
C LEU A 84 -6.85 -7.37 -1.01
N ARG A 85 -6.55 -6.50 -1.96
CA ARG A 85 -5.23 -6.32 -2.56
C ARG A 85 -4.86 -4.85 -2.57
N VAL A 86 -3.58 -4.54 -2.38
CA VAL A 86 -3.05 -3.16 -2.43
C VAL A 86 -2.50 -2.88 -3.82
N ARG A 87 -2.82 -1.70 -4.36
CA ARG A 87 -2.20 -1.16 -5.56
C ARG A 87 -1.69 0.24 -5.28
N ARG A 88 -0.47 0.55 -5.70
CA ARG A 88 0.09 1.90 -5.59
C ARG A 88 -0.33 2.75 -6.80
N GLY A 89 -0.86 3.94 -6.53
CA GLY A 89 -1.09 4.99 -7.52
C GLY A 89 0.22 5.66 -7.94
N GLN A 90 0.16 6.42 -9.04
CA GLN A 90 1.32 7.16 -9.56
C GLN A 90 1.72 8.34 -8.66
N ASP A 91 0.78 8.84 -7.87
CA ASP A 91 0.92 9.87 -6.84
C ASP A 91 1.52 9.34 -5.53
N GLY A 92 1.76 8.04 -5.43
CA GLY A 92 2.24 7.39 -4.20
C GLY A 92 1.13 7.00 -3.22
N ALA A 93 -0.14 7.29 -3.54
CA ALA A 93 -1.28 6.83 -2.77
C ALA A 93 -1.44 5.30 -2.87
N MET A 94 -1.96 4.68 -1.82
CA MET A 94 -2.28 3.25 -1.80
C MET A 94 -3.78 3.06 -1.99
N VAL A 95 -4.17 2.14 -2.88
CA VAL A 95 -5.57 1.86 -3.20
C VAL A 95 -5.87 0.39 -2.88
N LEU A 96 -6.90 0.14 -2.07
CA LEU A 96 -7.39 -1.23 -1.81
C LEU A 96 -8.39 -1.62 -2.90
N ILE A 97 -8.23 -2.84 -3.41
CA ILE A 97 -9.08 -3.41 -4.45
C ILE A 97 -9.64 -4.73 -3.95
N ALA A 98 -10.96 -4.87 -3.95
CA ALA A 98 -11.62 -6.16 -3.76
C ALA A 98 -11.70 -6.92 -5.09
N PRO A 99 -11.43 -8.24 -5.10
CA PRO A 99 -11.65 -9.06 -6.28
C PRO A 99 -13.15 -9.09 -6.60
N ALA A 100 -13.49 -8.94 -7.88
CA ALA A 100 -14.87 -9.01 -8.34
C ALA A 100 -15.50 -10.34 -7.87
N ARG A 101 -16.66 -10.26 -7.22
CA ARG A 101 -17.42 -11.45 -6.81
C ARG A 101 -17.87 -12.15 -8.09
N SER A 102 -17.19 -13.23 -8.48
CA SER A 102 -17.51 -13.94 -9.70
C SER A 102 -18.95 -14.49 -9.62
N PRO A 103 -19.86 -14.14 -10.55
CA PRO A 103 -21.25 -14.58 -10.52
C PRO A 103 -21.47 -16.06 -10.90
N ALA A 104 -20.41 -16.88 -10.89
CA ALA A 104 -20.46 -18.26 -11.36
C ALA A 104 -21.35 -19.20 -10.53
N ALA A 105 -21.78 -18.81 -9.32
CA ALA A 105 -22.66 -19.63 -8.49
C ALA A 105 -24.16 -19.51 -8.81
N ALA A 106 -24.58 -18.50 -9.59
CA ALA A 106 -26.00 -18.28 -9.94
C ALA A 106 -26.45 -18.97 -11.23
N ARG A 107 -25.55 -19.71 -11.90
CA ARG A 107 -25.83 -20.35 -13.20
C ARG A 107 -26.04 -21.88 -13.12
N SER A 108 -26.12 -22.42 -11.91
CA SER A 108 -26.33 -23.85 -11.66
C SER A 108 -27.81 -24.21 -11.44
N GLU A 109 -28.74 -23.29 -11.67
CA GLU A 109 -30.17 -23.62 -11.66
C GLU A 109 -30.51 -24.25 -13.02
N PRO A 110 -30.78 -25.57 -13.08
CA PRO A 110 -31.19 -26.20 -14.32
C PRO A 110 -32.53 -25.58 -14.77
N PRO A 111 -32.71 -25.28 -16.06
CA PRO A 111 -33.94 -24.66 -16.55
C PRO A 111 -35.14 -25.53 -16.17
N PRO A 112 -36.28 -24.93 -15.78
CA PRO A 112 -37.50 -25.69 -15.53
C PRO A 112 -37.87 -26.43 -16.81
N ARG A 113 -37.92 -27.77 -16.73
CA ARG A 113 -38.45 -28.61 -17.80
C ARG A 113 -39.93 -28.27 -17.94
N VAL A 114 -40.27 -27.57 -19.01
CA VAL A 114 -41.65 -27.44 -19.47
C VAL A 114 -42.08 -28.82 -19.98
N GLU A 115 -42.99 -29.46 -19.24
CA GLU A 115 -43.86 -30.53 -19.76
C GLU A 115 -45.06 -29.93 -20.51
#